data_AF-A0AA37FJH8-F1
#
_entry.id   AF-A0AA37FJH8-F1
#
_cell.length_a   1.000
_cell.length_b   1.000
_cell.length_c   1.000
_cell.angle_alpha   90.00
_cell.angle_beta   90.00
_cell.angle_gamma   90.00
#
_symmetry.space_group_name_H-M   'P 1'
#
loop_
_entity.id
_entity.type
_entity.pdbx_description
1 polymer ?
#
loop_
_entity_poly.entity_id
_entity_poly.type
_entity_poly.pdbx_seq_one_letter_code
_entity_poly.pdbx_strand_id
1 'polypeptide(L)' 'MADQDVRQQMLECEARYWLRRGNTTPEKVEDLKEVLVKKRGEAAVTRLVDEMRRQWGRRRDWLEVGDA' A
#
# COMPACT_ATOMS: atom_id res chain seq x y z
N MET A 1 10.58 0.02 20.11
CA MET A 1 11.08 -0.49 18.81
C MET A 1 10.12 -1.48 18.17
N ALA A 2 9.66 -2.54 18.88
CA ALA A 2 8.73 -3.53 18.31
C ALA A 2 7.41 -2.96 17.72
N ASP A 3 6.85 -1.93 18.36
CA ASP A 3 5.59 -1.32 17.92
C ASP A 3 5.71 -0.57 16.57
N GLN A 4 6.89 -0.01 16.25
CA GLN A 4 7.12 0.67 14.98
C GLN A 4 7.26 -0.34 13.82
N ASP A 5 7.89 -1.49 14.11
CA ASP A 5 8.07 -2.58 13.16
C ASP A 5 6.71 -3.22 12.79
N VAL A 6 5.84 -3.44 13.79
CA VAL A 6 4.48 -3.93 13.57
C VAL A 6 3.67 -2.97 12.70
N ARG A 7 3.73 -1.66 12.97
CA ARG A 7 3.03 -0.65 12.14
C ARG A 7 3.54 -0.64 10.70
N GLN A 8 4.84 -0.80 10.50
CA GLN A 8 5.43 -0.88 9.17
C GLN A 8 4.97 -2.14 8.43
N GLN A 9 5.03 -3.31 9.08
CA GLN A 9 4.53 -4.56 8.49
C GLN A 9 3.03 -4.49 8.13
N MET A 10 2.21 -3.85 8.96
CA MET A 10 0.80 -3.61 8.65
C MET A 10 0.63 -2.71 7.42
N LEU A 11 1.42 -1.64 7.29
CA LEU A 11 1.44 -0.76 6.13
C LEU A 11 1.84 -1.49 4.85
N GLU A 12 2.85 -2.35 4.91
CA GLU A 12 3.30 -3.16 3.77
C GLU A 12 2.23 -4.16 3.33
N CYS A 13 1.60 -4.86 4.28
CA CYS A 13 0.49 -5.78 4.01
C CYS A 13 -0.69 -5.05 3.37
N GLU A 14 -1.06 -3.88 3.89
CA GLU A 14 -2.14 -3.08 3.34
C GLU A 14 -1.81 -2.57 1.93
N ALA A 15 -0.57 -2.11 1.71
CA ALA A 15 -0.11 -1.67 0.41
C ALA A 15 -0.20 -2.80 -0.64
N ARG A 16 0.28 -4.00 -0.31
CA ARG A 16 0.18 -5.18 -1.19
C ARG A 16 -1.27 -5.56 -1.45
N TYR A 17 -2.14 -5.49 -0.44
CA TYR A 17 -3.57 -5.77 -0.59
C TYR A 17 -4.21 -4.85 -1.64
N TRP A 18 -3.98 -3.54 -1.55
CA TRP A 18 -4.54 -2.57 -2.50
C TRP A 18 -3.98 -2.74 -3.91
N LEU A 19 -2.68 -3.02 -4.04
CA LEU A 19 -2.05 -3.29 -5.33
C LEU A 19 -2.61 -4.55 -6.00
N ARG A 20 -2.81 -5.64 -5.24
CA ARG A 20 -3.45 -6.88 -5.75
C ARG A 20 -4.89 -6.66 -6.20
N ARG A 21 -5.60 -5.70 -5.60
CA ARG A 21 -6.96 -5.30 -6.00
C ARG A 21 -7.00 -4.41 -7.26
N GLY A 22 -5.85 -4.11 -7.86
CA GLY A 22 -5.75 -3.30 -9.08
C GLY A 22 -5.57 -1.80 -8.86
N ASN A 23 -5.24 -1.36 -7.63
CA ASN A 23 -4.93 0.04 -7.34
C ASN A 23 -3.48 0.37 -7.75
N THR A 24 -3.16 0.18 -9.01
CA THR A 24 -1.80 0.25 -9.55
C THR A 24 -1.61 1.43 -10.51
N THR A 25 -2.70 2.02 -10.99
CA THR A 25 -2.68 3.24 -11.82
C THR A 25 -2.80 4.49 -10.94
N PRO A 26 -2.26 5.64 -11.39
CA PRO A 26 -2.38 6.89 -10.64
C PRO A 26 -3.84 7.25 -10.33
N GLU A 27 -4.75 7.07 -11.29
CA GLU A 27 -6.19 7.33 -11.13
C GLU A 27 -6.82 6.48 -10.02
N LYS A 28 -6.50 5.17 -9.96
CA LYS A 28 -7.02 4.28 -8.91
C LYS A 28 -6.42 4.58 -7.55
N VAL A 29 -5.15 4.97 -7.50
CA VAL A 29 -4.48 5.38 -6.25
C VAL A 29 -5.06 6.70 -5.74
N GLU A 30 -5.44 7.62 -6.62
CA GLU A 30 -6.08 8.88 -6.26
C GLU A 30 -7.49 8.66 -5.69
N ASP A 31 -8.32 7.84 -6.36
CA ASP A 31 -9.64 7.42 -5.84
C ASP A 31 -9.51 6.75 -4.46
N LEU A 32 -8.56 5.82 -4.31
CA LEU A 32 -8.25 5.18 -3.03
C LEU A 32 -7.83 6.19 -1.97
N LYS A 33 -7.01 7.19 -2.35
CA LYS A 33 -6.56 8.25 -1.45
C LYS A 33 -7.76 9.04 -0.93
N GLU A 34 -8.65 9.50 -1.80
CA GLU A 34 -9.85 10.26 -1.41
C GLU A 34 -10.74 9.49 -0.42
N VAL A 35 -10.93 8.19 -0.65
CA VAL A 35 -11.72 7.32 0.24
C VAL A 35 -11.07 7.18 1.62
N LEU A 36 -9.75 6.97 1.65
CA LEU A 36 -9.04 6.70 2.90
C LEU A 36 -8.76 7.99 3.70
N VAL A 37 -8.59 9.14 3.04
CA VAL A 37 -8.31 10.41 3.74
C VAL A 37 -9.46 10.76 4.67
N LYS A 38 -10.70 10.52 4.23
CA LYS A 38 -11.91 10.74 5.04
C LYS A 38 -11.98 9.82 6.27
N LYS A 39 -11.31 8.66 6.25
CA LYS A 39 -11.39 7.65 7.33
C LYS A 39 -10.27 7.78 8.37
N ARG A 40 -9.05 8.12 7.96
CA ARG A 40 -7.86 8.07 8.83
C ARG A 40 -6.91 9.26 8.69
N GLY A 41 -7.28 10.26 7.90
CA GLY A 41 -6.52 11.51 7.72
C GLY A 41 -5.42 11.44 6.66
N GLU A 42 -5.02 12.62 6.19
CA GLU A 42 -4.09 12.79 5.06
C GLU A 42 -2.70 12.19 5.31
N ALA A 43 -2.15 12.40 6.50
CA ALA A 43 -0.81 11.91 6.84
C ALA A 43 -0.70 10.38 6.79
N ALA A 44 -1.72 9.68 7.31
CA ALA A 44 -1.76 8.21 7.30
C ALA A 44 -1.89 7.65 5.88
N VAL A 45 -2.71 8.30 5.04
CA VAL A 45 -2.89 7.87 3.65
C VAL A 45 -1.67 8.16 2.80
N THR A 46 -1.02 9.31 2.99
CA THR A 46 0.22 9.64 2.30
C THR A 46 1.31 8.60 2.57
N ARG A 47 1.41 8.12 3.82
CA ARG A 47 2.31 7.02 4.18
C ARG A 47 1.95 5.71 3.47
N LEU A 48 0.66 5.35 3.40
CA LEU A 48 0.23 4.17 2.64
C LEU A 48 0.60 4.31 1.15
N VAL A 49 0.34 5.46 0.53
CA VAL A 49 0.60 5.67 -0.89
C VAL A 49 2.11 5.60 -1.21
N ASP A 50 2.96 6.15 -0.34
CA ASP A 50 4.42 5.99 -0.45
C ASP A 50 4.81 4.51 -0.38
N GLU A 51 4.24 3.77 0.58
CA GLU A 51 4.50 2.34 0.72
C GLU A 51 3.99 1.53 -0.49
N MET A 52 2.80 1.85 -1.02
CA MET A 52 2.29 1.25 -2.27
C MET A 52 3.25 1.46 -3.43
N ARG A 53 3.85 2.64 -3.57
CA ARG A 53 4.85 2.89 -4.62
C ARG A 53 6.11 2.05 -4.41
N ARG A 54 6.60 1.93 -3.17
CA ARG A 54 7.75 1.06 -2.83
C ARG A 54 7.47 -0.40 -3.14
N GLN A 55 6.33 -0.92 -2.69
CA GLN A 55 5.92 -2.31 -2.92
C GLN A 55 5.71 -2.59 -4.41
N TRP A 56 5.16 -1.64 -5.17
CA TRP A 56 4.99 -1.76 -6.62
C TRP A 56 6.32 -1.83 -7.39
N GLY A 57 7.35 -1.11 -6.92
CA GLY A 57 8.71 -1.19 -7.47
C GLY A 57 9.35 -2.56 -7.26
N ARG A 58 9.04 -3.21 -6.14
CA ARG A 58 9.49 -4.57 -5.80
C ARG A 58 8.44 -5.65 -6.10
N ARG A 59 7.42 -5.34 -6.91
CA ARG A 59 6.29 -6.25 -7.16
C ARG A 59 6.73 -7.63 -7.63
N ARG A 60 7.80 -7.69 -8.42
CA ARG A 60 8.39 -8.94 -8.91
C ARG A 60 8.66 -9.95 -7.78
N ASP A 61 9.10 -9.48 -6.62
CA ASP A 61 9.47 -10.31 -5.47
C ASP A 61 8.28 -11.02 -4.80
N TRP A 62 7.06 -10.48 -4.92
CA TRP A 62 5.88 -11.00 -4.20
C TRP A 62 4.64 -11.22 -5.10
N LEU A 63 4.69 -10.77 -6.34
CA LEU A 63 3.66 -10.89 -7.36
C LEU A 63 4.01 -12.01 -8.35
N GLU A 64 5.31 -12.30 -8.58
CA GLU A 64 5.75 -13.48 -9.36
C GLU A 64 5.93 -14.73 -8.48
N VAL A 65 6.10 -14.60 -7.16
CA VAL A 65 6.23 -15.72 -6.20
C VAL A 65 4.87 -16.39 -5.87
N GLY A 66 3.77 -15.95 -6.49
CA GLY A 66 2.40 -16.37 -6.15
C GLY A 66 1.73 -17.34 -7.12
N ASP A 67 2.40 -17.82 -8.18
CA ASP A 67 1.77 -18.67 -9.21
C ASP A 67 2.76 -19.70 -9.83
N ALA A 68 3.54 -20.38 -8.98
CA ALA A 68 4.34 -21.55 -9.38
C ALA A 68 4.07 -22.74 -8.45
#